data_AF-A0A660SY60-F1
#
_entry.id   AF-A0A660SY60-F1
#
_cell.length_a   1.000
_cell.length_b   1.000
_cell.length_c   1.000
_cell.angle_alpha   90.00
_cell.angle_beta   90.00
_cell.angle_gamma   90.00
#
_symmetry.space_group_name_H-M   'P 1'
#
loop_
_entity.id
_entity.type
_entity.pdbx_description
1 polymer ?
#
loop_
_entity_poly.entity_id
_entity_poly.type
_entity_poly.pdbx_seq_one_letter_code
_entity_poly.pdbx_strand_id
1 'polypeptide(L)'
;MNNTLYLLDGYGLIYRAYFAFIHRPLTDRDGNNVSAVHGFFRSLMALRREFKAESIAVAMDPAGPTFRHESYPEYKANRDPAPEDLHAQVPIIRDILKLMGIPVFLVNRYEADDVMGSVAEICRKQGRLCRLVSADKDLMQLVDDNIHLIRPEKGGGFRDMGPADVLADKGVRPDQIIDYLALIGDASDNIPGVAGIGPKTASALLSEWENLENIYRNLE
;
A
#
# COMPACT_ATOMS: atom_id res chain seq x y z
N MET A 1 26.12 8.26 -3.82
CA MET A 1 24.87 8.01 -4.58
C MET A 1 23.77 7.77 -3.57
N ASN A 2 22.57 8.32 -3.80
CA ASN A 2 21.43 8.08 -2.92
C ASN A 2 21.00 6.61 -3.06
N ASN A 3 21.28 5.77 -2.07
CA ASN A 3 20.99 4.33 -2.13
C ASN A 3 19.55 4.00 -1.70
N THR A 4 18.68 4.99 -1.55
CA THR A 4 17.29 4.77 -1.13
C THR A 4 16.50 4.01 -2.20
N LEU A 5 15.88 2.89 -1.82
CA LEU A 5 14.96 2.14 -2.67
C LEU A 5 13.54 2.68 -2.52
N TYR A 6 12.91 3.03 -3.64
CA TYR A 6 11.48 3.38 -3.69
C TYR A 6 10.71 2.19 -4.26
N LEU A 7 9.79 1.65 -3.47
CA LEU A 7 8.99 0.50 -3.86
C LEU A 7 7.53 0.92 -3.99
N LEU A 8 7.00 0.88 -5.21
CA LEU A 8 5.67 1.38 -5.52
C LEU A 8 4.65 0.25 -5.46
N ASP A 9 3.54 0.51 -4.79
CA ASP A 9 2.31 -0.25 -4.94
C ASP A 9 1.69 0.07 -6.30
N GLY A 10 1.81 -0.88 -7.23
CA GLY A 10 1.40 -0.72 -8.61
C GLY A 10 -0.10 -0.52 -8.74
N TYR A 11 -0.90 -1.42 -8.16
CA TYR A 11 -2.36 -1.34 -8.25
C TYR A 11 -2.90 -0.13 -7.49
N GLY A 12 -2.36 0.18 -6.30
CA GLY A 12 -2.74 1.39 -5.57
C GLY A 12 -2.61 2.67 -6.41
N LEU A 13 -1.51 2.81 -7.15
CA LEU A 13 -1.30 3.94 -8.06
C LEU A 13 -2.21 3.88 -9.30
N ILE A 14 -2.45 2.70 -9.86
CA ILE A 14 -3.33 2.49 -11.03
C ILE A 14 -4.78 2.86 -10.70
N TYR A 15 -5.33 2.33 -9.60
CA TYR A 15 -6.69 2.64 -9.16
C TYR A 15 -6.84 4.12 -8.83
N ARG A 16 -5.87 4.70 -8.10
CA ARG A 16 -5.87 6.13 -7.79
C ARG A 16 -5.88 6.97 -9.06
N ALA A 17 -5.07 6.61 -10.06
CA ALA A 17 -5.02 7.30 -11.34
C ALA A 17 -6.35 7.17 -12.11
N TYR A 18 -6.90 5.97 -12.21
CA TYR A 18 -8.16 5.72 -12.90
C TYR A 18 -9.31 6.54 -12.30
N PHE A 19 -9.52 6.44 -10.99
CA PHE A 19 -10.63 7.13 -10.32
C PHE A 19 -10.48 8.65 -10.27
N ALA A 20 -9.25 9.18 -10.36
CA ALA A 20 -9.03 10.63 -10.49
C ALA A 20 -9.60 11.21 -11.80
N PHE A 21 -9.76 10.38 -12.85
CA PHE A 21 -10.29 10.80 -14.16
C PHE A 21 -11.62 10.12 -14.51
N ILE A 22 -12.27 9.39 -13.61
CA ILE A 22 -13.47 8.59 -13.93
C ILE A 22 -14.61 9.41 -14.55
N HIS A 23 -14.78 10.67 -14.13
CA HIS A 23 -15.82 11.56 -14.68
C HIS A 23 -15.42 12.25 -16.00
N ARG A 24 -14.12 12.28 -16.32
CA ARG A 24 -13.59 12.82 -17.58
C ARG A 24 -12.37 12.01 -18.01
N PRO A 25 -12.59 10.78 -18.55
CA PRO A 25 -11.50 9.90 -18.93
C PRO A 25 -10.61 10.55 -19.99
N LEU A 26 -9.30 10.29 -19.88
CA LEU A 26 -8.36 10.60 -20.94
C LEU A 26 -8.41 9.47 -21.95
N THR A 27 -8.49 9.81 -23.24
CA THR A 27 -8.52 8.84 -24.33
C THR A 27 -7.34 9.04 -25.29
N ASP A 28 -6.89 7.95 -25.90
CA ASP A 28 -5.99 8.01 -27.05
C ASP A 28 -6.74 8.44 -28.33
N ARG A 29 -6.05 8.33 -29.49
CA ARG A 29 -6.63 8.68 -30.80
C ARG A 29 -7.70 7.71 -31.28
N ASP A 30 -7.69 6.48 -30.78
CA ASP A 30 -8.62 5.42 -31.15
C ASP A 30 -9.81 5.36 -30.18
N GLY A 31 -9.83 6.22 -29.15
CA GLY A 31 -10.89 6.33 -28.16
C GLY A 31 -10.70 5.44 -26.94
N ASN A 32 -9.58 4.74 -26.81
CA ASN A 32 -9.33 3.87 -25.66
C ASN A 32 -9.00 4.71 -24.42
N ASN A 33 -9.50 4.30 -23.25
CA ASN A 33 -9.17 4.95 -21.98
C ASN A 33 -7.68 4.73 -21.64
N VAL A 34 -6.97 5.83 -21.37
CA VAL A 34 -5.55 5.86 -20.98
C VAL A 34 -5.32 6.61 -19.65
N SER A 35 -6.38 6.82 -18.88
CA SER A 35 -6.35 7.58 -17.62
C SER A 35 -5.40 6.98 -16.58
N ALA A 36 -5.44 5.66 -16.40
CA ALA A 36 -4.58 4.96 -15.46
C ALA A 36 -3.12 4.99 -15.93
N VAL A 37 -2.86 4.77 -17.23
CA VAL A 37 -1.51 4.88 -17.81
C VAL A 37 -0.94 6.28 -17.54
N HIS A 38 -1.67 7.32 -17.95
CA HIS A 38 -1.22 8.70 -17.78
C HIS A 38 -1.00 9.07 -16.31
N GLY A 39 -1.95 8.74 -15.42
CA GLY A 39 -1.86 9.10 -14.01
C GLY A 39 -0.78 8.32 -13.25
N PHE A 40 -0.54 7.06 -13.61
CA PHE A 40 0.55 6.24 -13.04
C PHE A 40 1.91 6.86 -13.36
N PHE A 41 2.20 7.12 -14.65
CA PHE A 41 3.48 7.69 -15.04
C PHE A 41 3.66 9.14 -14.61
N ARG A 42 2.57 9.92 -14.51
CA ARG A 42 2.62 11.25 -13.88
C ARG A 42 3.06 11.17 -12.43
N SER A 43 2.51 10.22 -11.65
CA SER A 43 2.91 9.99 -10.25
C SER A 43 4.36 9.53 -10.14
N LEU A 44 4.77 8.57 -10.98
CA LEU A 44 6.17 8.09 -11.03
C LEU A 44 7.15 9.23 -11.33
N MET A 45 6.87 10.06 -12.32
CA MET A 45 7.74 11.18 -12.68
C MET A 45 7.75 12.30 -11.62
N ALA A 46 6.62 12.52 -10.93
CA ALA A 46 6.58 13.41 -9.78
C ALA A 46 7.46 12.89 -8.63
N LEU A 47 7.36 11.60 -8.30
CA LEU A 47 8.19 10.93 -7.27
C LEU A 47 9.68 11.08 -7.60
N ARG A 48 10.08 10.80 -8.85
CA ARG A 48 11.47 10.97 -9.32
C ARG A 48 11.97 12.41 -9.14
N ARG A 49 11.12 13.41 -9.43
CA ARG A 49 11.51 14.82 -9.32
C ARG A 49 11.60 15.28 -7.87
N GLU A 50 10.62 14.91 -7.05
CA GLU A 50 10.49 15.38 -5.67
C GLU A 50 11.54 14.75 -4.76
N PHE A 51 11.73 13.43 -4.87
CA PHE A 51 12.63 12.67 -4.00
C PHE A 51 13.98 12.33 -4.63
N LYS A 52 14.21 12.73 -5.89
CA LYS A 52 15.38 12.27 -6.68
C LYS A 52 15.50 10.74 -6.66
N ALA A 53 14.35 10.07 -6.82
CA ALA A 53 14.26 8.61 -6.77
C ALA A 53 14.96 7.98 -7.99
N GLU A 54 16.11 7.36 -7.77
CA GLU A 54 16.91 6.67 -8.80
C GLU A 54 16.72 5.16 -8.77
N SER A 55 16.65 4.56 -7.57
CA SER A 55 16.37 3.13 -7.39
C SER A 55 14.88 2.91 -7.17
N ILE A 56 14.18 2.43 -8.20
CA ILE A 56 12.73 2.23 -8.19
C ILE A 56 12.41 0.78 -8.55
N ALA A 57 11.44 0.20 -7.86
CA ALA A 57 10.78 -1.04 -8.24
C ALA A 57 9.27 -0.93 -8.02
N VAL A 58 8.48 -1.79 -8.66
CA VAL A 58 7.02 -1.81 -8.52
C VAL A 58 6.59 -3.20 -8.06
N ALA A 59 5.75 -3.29 -7.03
CA ALA A 59 5.05 -4.52 -6.65
C ALA A 59 3.63 -4.50 -7.23
N MET A 60 3.17 -5.64 -7.74
CA MET A 60 1.81 -5.81 -8.26
C MET A 60 1.22 -7.13 -7.76
N ASP A 61 -0.08 -7.11 -7.49
CA ASP A 61 -0.84 -8.29 -7.14
C ASP A 61 -0.84 -9.32 -8.28
N PRO A 62 -0.73 -10.63 -7.97
CA PRO A 62 -0.85 -11.69 -8.94
C PRO A 62 -2.31 -11.88 -9.35
N ALA A 63 -2.53 -12.56 -10.47
CA ALA A 63 -3.86 -13.06 -10.81
C ALA A 63 -4.21 -14.27 -9.93
N GLY A 64 -5.47 -14.36 -9.51
CA GLY A 64 -6.02 -15.49 -8.76
C GLY A 64 -5.95 -15.32 -7.24
N PRO A 65 -6.41 -16.36 -6.49
CA PRO A 65 -6.49 -16.28 -5.03
C PRO A 65 -5.11 -16.31 -4.37
N THR A 66 -5.04 -15.70 -3.19
CA THR A 66 -3.88 -15.72 -2.29
C THR A 66 -4.13 -16.66 -1.10
N PHE A 67 -3.11 -16.90 -0.27
CA PHE A 67 -3.27 -17.69 0.95
C PHE A 67 -4.31 -17.08 1.94
N ARG A 68 -4.57 -15.78 1.84
CA ARG A 68 -5.61 -15.10 2.63
C ARG A 68 -7.01 -15.62 2.26
N HIS A 69 -7.28 -15.82 0.97
CA HIS A 69 -8.57 -16.35 0.50
C HIS A 69 -8.80 -17.81 0.92
N GLU A 70 -7.73 -18.60 1.04
CA GLU A 70 -7.79 -19.96 1.57
C GLU A 70 -8.10 -19.97 3.08
N SER A 71 -7.63 -18.96 3.81
CA SER A 71 -7.76 -18.88 5.28
C SER A 71 -9.06 -18.19 5.73
N TYR A 72 -9.54 -17.21 4.95
CA TYR A 72 -10.74 -16.43 5.23
C TYR A 72 -11.51 -16.20 3.91
N PRO A 73 -12.53 -17.02 3.60
CA PRO A 73 -13.26 -16.94 2.34
C PRO A 73 -13.94 -15.59 2.06
N GLU A 74 -14.33 -14.86 3.11
CA GLU A 74 -14.97 -13.55 3.00
C GLU A 74 -13.96 -12.40 2.77
N TYR A 75 -12.66 -12.69 2.75
CA TYR A 75 -11.60 -11.70 2.51
C TYR A 75 -11.82 -10.94 1.20
N LYS A 76 -11.89 -9.60 1.26
CA LYS A 76 -12.15 -8.71 0.12
C LYS A 76 -13.44 -9.02 -0.67
N ALA A 77 -14.36 -9.83 -0.13
CA ALA A 77 -15.57 -10.24 -0.82
C ALA A 77 -16.56 -9.10 -1.11
N ASN A 78 -16.41 -7.97 -0.42
CA ASN A 78 -17.19 -6.74 -0.62
C ASN A 78 -16.60 -5.80 -1.67
N ARG A 79 -15.46 -6.14 -2.29
CA ARG A 79 -14.85 -5.29 -3.33
C ARG A 79 -15.54 -5.52 -4.68
N ASP A 80 -15.93 -4.43 -5.32
CA ASP A 80 -16.41 -4.48 -6.71
C ASP A 80 -15.29 -4.95 -7.64
N PRO A 81 -15.62 -5.74 -8.69
CA PRO A 81 -14.64 -6.09 -9.72
C PRO A 81 -14.11 -4.82 -10.38
N ALA A 82 -12.81 -4.81 -10.71
CA ALA A 82 -12.24 -3.66 -11.38
C ALA A 82 -12.88 -3.47 -12.77
N PRO A 83 -13.08 -2.21 -13.21
CA PRO A 83 -13.55 -1.93 -14.56
C PRO A 83 -12.67 -2.60 -15.64
N GLU A 84 -13.29 -3.16 -16.68
CA GLU A 84 -12.57 -3.85 -17.75
C GLU A 84 -11.56 -2.93 -18.46
N ASP A 85 -11.93 -1.67 -18.66
CA ASP A 85 -11.08 -0.65 -19.27
C ASP A 85 -9.91 -0.20 -18.36
N LEU A 86 -10.01 -0.39 -17.05
CA LEU A 86 -8.87 -0.29 -16.14
C LEU A 86 -7.93 -1.49 -16.34
N HIS A 87 -8.47 -2.71 -16.36
CA HIS A 87 -7.67 -3.93 -16.56
C HIS A 87 -6.91 -3.91 -17.90
N ALA A 88 -7.51 -3.40 -18.97
CA ALA A 88 -6.88 -3.24 -20.28
C ALA A 88 -5.62 -2.33 -20.26
N GLN A 89 -5.51 -1.42 -19.28
CA GLN A 89 -4.37 -0.51 -19.15
C GLN A 89 -3.18 -1.11 -18.39
N VAL A 90 -3.39 -2.16 -17.60
CA VAL A 90 -2.32 -2.77 -16.77
C VAL A 90 -1.18 -3.35 -17.62
N PRO A 91 -1.43 -4.11 -18.71
CA PRO A 91 -0.36 -4.59 -19.59
C PRO A 91 0.48 -3.46 -20.17
N ILE A 92 -0.16 -2.36 -20.59
CA ILE A 92 0.50 -1.19 -21.17
C ILE A 92 1.47 -0.56 -20.14
N ILE A 93 1.04 -0.43 -18.89
CA ILE A 93 1.88 0.10 -17.80
C ILE A 93 3.09 -0.81 -17.57
N ARG A 94 2.89 -2.14 -17.56
CA ARG A 94 3.99 -3.11 -17.38
C ARG A 94 5.01 -3.05 -18.52
N ASP A 95 4.54 -2.92 -19.76
CA ASP A 95 5.43 -2.82 -20.92
C ASP A 95 6.27 -1.53 -20.88
N ILE A 96 5.66 -0.40 -20.53
CA ILE A 96 6.39 0.87 -20.39
C ILE A 96 7.40 0.79 -19.22
N LEU A 97 7.02 0.22 -18.07
CA LEU A 97 7.95 0.01 -16.94
C LEU A 97 9.16 -0.85 -17.36
N LYS A 98 8.92 -1.92 -18.12
CA LYS A 98 9.97 -2.77 -18.66
C LYS A 98 10.91 -1.99 -19.59
N LEU A 99 10.36 -1.17 -20.50
CA LEU A 99 11.15 -0.30 -21.39
C LEU A 99 11.97 0.75 -20.63
N MET A 100 11.47 1.22 -19.49
CA MET A 100 12.19 2.13 -18.59
C MET A 100 13.28 1.43 -17.76
N GLY A 101 13.37 0.09 -17.81
CA GLY A 101 14.28 -0.69 -16.98
C GLY A 101 13.87 -0.75 -15.51
N ILE A 102 12.59 -0.49 -15.20
CA ILE A 102 12.07 -0.56 -13.82
C ILE A 102 11.54 -1.99 -13.58
N PRO A 103 12.09 -2.73 -12.61
CA PRO A 103 11.62 -4.07 -12.29
C PRO A 103 10.20 -4.04 -11.70
N VAL A 104 9.40 -5.02 -12.13
CA VAL A 104 8.05 -5.28 -11.59
C VAL A 104 8.08 -6.64 -10.92
N PHE A 105 7.81 -6.66 -9.61
CA PHE A 105 7.63 -7.88 -8.83
C PHE A 105 6.16 -8.31 -8.90
N LEU A 106 5.95 -9.55 -9.33
CA LEU A 106 4.66 -10.22 -9.35
C LEU A 106 4.91 -11.65 -8.91
N VAL A 107 4.44 -11.99 -7.71
CA VAL A 107 4.74 -13.27 -7.06
C VAL A 107 3.42 -14.00 -6.82
N ASN A 108 3.27 -15.19 -7.40
CA ASN A 108 2.04 -15.97 -7.25
C ASN A 108 1.74 -16.23 -5.76
N ARG A 109 0.45 -16.14 -5.41
CA ARG A 109 -0.11 -16.33 -4.06
C ARG A 109 0.21 -15.24 -3.02
N TYR A 110 1.04 -14.25 -3.34
CA TYR A 110 1.41 -13.15 -2.44
C TYR A 110 0.97 -11.83 -3.03
N GLU A 111 0.30 -11.00 -2.24
CA GLU A 111 -0.17 -9.69 -2.65
C GLU A 111 0.99 -8.68 -2.70
N ALA A 112 0.73 -7.49 -3.25
CA ALA A 112 1.76 -6.46 -3.38
C ALA A 112 2.33 -6.06 -2.01
N ASP A 113 1.50 -6.01 -0.96
CA ASP A 113 1.88 -5.72 0.43
C ASP A 113 2.90 -6.73 0.98
N ASP A 114 2.72 -8.03 0.71
CA ASP A 114 3.60 -9.12 1.14
C ASP A 114 4.99 -8.98 0.48
N VAL A 115 5.00 -8.68 -0.82
CA VAL A 115 6.22 -8.42 -1.58
C VAL A 115 6.92 -7.18 -1.04
N MET A 116 6.15 -6.13 -0.74
CA MET A 116 6.68 -4.89 -0.19
C MET A 116 7.29 -5.08 1.20
N GLY A 117 6.61 -5.81 2.09
CA GLY A 117 7.13 -6.18 3.40
C GLY A 117 8.41 -7.00 3.31
N SER A 118 8.46 -7.97 2.40
CA SER A 118 9.64 -8.81 2.18
C SER A 118 10.85 -7.99 1.71
N VAL A 119 10.66 -7.07 0.76
CA VAL A 119 11.74 -6.19 0.27
C VAL A 119 12.16 -5.17 1.33
N ALA A 120 11.21 -4.61 2.09
CA ALA A 120 11.50 -3.71 3.20
C ALA A 120 12.40 -4.39 4.24
N GLU A 121 12.09 -5.63 4.60
CA GLU A 121 12.90 -6.42 5.54
C GLU A 121 14.31 -6.71 5.02
N ILE A 122 14.46 -6.97 3.71
CA ILE A 122 15.79 -7.07 3.09
C ILE A 122 16.54 -5.75 3.19
N CYS A 123 15.89 -4.62 2.93
CA CYS A 123 16.50 -3.30 3.07
C CYS A 123 16.94 -3.02 4.51
N ARG A 124 16.11 -3.36 5.50
CA ARG A 124 16.42 -3.25 6.93
C ARG A 124 17.68 -4.02 7.28
N LYS A 125 17.78 -5.29 6.88
CA LYS A 125 18.97 -6.14 7.12
C LYS A 125 20.23 -5.60 6.45
N GLN A 126 20.09 -4.87 5.35
CA GLN A 126 21.20 -4.25 4.63
C GLN A 126 21.54 -2.82 5.13
N GLY A 127 20.79 -2.27 6.09
CA GLY A 127 20.92 -0.86 6.48
C GLY A 127 20.61 0.10 5.33
N ARG A 128 19.80 -0.34 4.36
CA ARG A 128 19.42 0.45 3.19
C ARG A 128 18.12 1.19 3.46
N LEU A 129 18.09 2.49 3.18
CA LEU A 129 16.85 3.27 3.26
C LEU A 129 15.82 2.74 2.25
N CYS A 130 14.58 2.58 2.71
CA CYS A 130 13.46 2.13 1.89
C CYS A 130 12.28 3.09 2.02
N ARG A 131 11.59 3.33 0.92
CA ARG A 131 10.43 4.20 0.82
C ARG A 131 9.32 3.45 0.12
N LEU A 132 8.32 3.04 0.89
CA LEU A 132 7.14 2.34 0.39
C LEU A 132 6.16 3.37 -0.14
N VAL A 133 5.82 3.34 -1.43
CA VAL A 133 4.91 4.31 -2.04
C VAL A 133 3.54 3.67 -2.17
N SER A 134 2.67 3.92 -1.19
CA SER A 134 1.29 3.41 -1.18
C SER A 134 0.38 4.30 -0.32
N ALA A 135 -0.93 4.19 -0.54
CA ALA A 135 -1.94 4.76 0.35
C ALA A 135 -2.42 3.76 1.41
N ASP A 136 -2.02 2.49 1.28
CA ASP A 136 -2.40 1.40 2.16
C ASP A 136 -1.89 1.64 3.59
N LYS A 137 -2.81 1.55 4.55
CA LYS A 137 -2.53 1.76 5.96
C LYS A 137 -1.82 0.57 6.58
N ASP A 138 -1.93 -0.62 5.98
CA ASP A 138 -1.37 -1.85 6.54
C ASP A 138 0.16 -1.78 6.52
N LEU A 139 0.72 -1.13 5.50
CA LEU A 139 2.16 -0.89 5.37
C LEU A 139 2.73 0.05 6.44
N MET A 140 1.89 0.74 7.24
CA MET A 140 2.37 1.51 8.39
C MET A 140 3.05 0.63 9.44
N GLN A 141 2.73 -0.67 9.48
CA GLN A 141 3.39 -1.62 10.39
C GLN A 141 4.89 -1.78 10.13
N LEU A 142 5.34 -1.45 8.91
CA LEU A 142 6.72 -1.63 8.48
C LEU A 142 7.61 -0.41 8.76
N VAL A 143 7.01 0.70 9.20
CA VAL A 143 7.67 2.00 9.33
C VAL A 143 8.63 2.00 10.52
N ASP A 144 9.87 2.44 10.27
CA ASP A 144 10.92 2.67 11.27
C ASP A 144 11.84 3.81 10.81
N ASP A 145 13.00 3.98 11.45
CA ASP A 145 13.96 5.04 11.09
C ASP A 145 14.54 4.91 9.66
N ASN A 146 14.52 3.71 9.09
CA ASN A 146 15.07 3.41 7.75
C ASN A 146 13.99 3.23 6.69
N ILE A 147 12.81 2.73 7.07
CA ILE A 147 11.67 2.45 6.20
C ILE A 147 10.57 3.46 6.47
N HIS A 148 10.24 4.27 5.48
CA HIS A 148 9.11 5.20 5.58
C HIS A 148 8.02 4.88 4.56
N LEU A 149 6.80 5.32 4.85
CA LEU A 149 5.66 5.24 3.95
C LEU A 149 5.46 6.59 3.24
N ILE A 150 5.64 6.61 1.93
CA ILE A 150 5.37 7.76 1.05
C ILE A 150 3.93 7.68 0.57
N ARG A 151 3.04 8.49 1.15
CA ARG A 151 1.61 8.51 0.81
C ARG A 151 1.30 9.52 -0.28
N PRO A 152 0.70 9.12 -1.42
CA PRO A 152 0.22 10.07 -2.42
C PRO A 152 -0.97 10.88 -1.89
N GLU A 153 -0.91 12.21 -1.93
CA GLU A 153 -1.98 13.07 -1.40
C GLU A 153 -3.06 13.41 -2.44
N LYS A 154 -4.26 13.79 -1.96
CA LYS A 154 -5.33 14.32 -2.81
C LYS A 154 -4.90 15.70 -3.32
N GLY A 155 -4.95 15.92 -4.63
CA GLY A 155 -4.50 17.17 -5.26
C GLY A 155 -3.07 17.14 -5.79
N GLY A 156 -2.29 16.10 -5.48
CA GLY A 156 -0.89 15.93 -5.93
C GLY A 156 0.11 16.07 -4.78
N GLY A 157 1.37 15.70 -5.05
CA GLY A 157 2.42 15.63 -4.04
C GLY A 157 2.39 14.33 -3.23
N PHE A 158 3.36 14.23 -2.31
CA PHE A 158 3.52 13.08 -1.44
C PHE A 158 3.80 13.53 -0.01
N ARG A 159 3.34 12.73 0.96
CA ARG A 159 3.73 12.86 2.36
C ARG A 159 4.69 11.74 2.71
N ASP A 160 5.85 12.10 3.23
CA ASP A 160 6.80 11.14 3.82
C ASP A 160 6.41 10.90 5.29
N MET A 161 6.02 9.68 5.64
CA MET A 161 5.58 9.30 6.99
C MET A 161 6.60 8.39 7.67
N GLY A 162 7.18 8.87 8.77
CA GLY A 162 7.98 8.10 9.71
C GLY A 162 7.18 7.64 10.95
N PRO A 163 7.86 7.06 11.95
CA PRO A 163 7.18 6.50 13.13
C PRO A 163 6.31 7.50 13.90
N ALA A 164 6.77 8.75 14.04
CA ALA A 164 6.01 9.81 14.71
C ALA A 164 4.73 10.18 13.94
N ASP A 165 4.75 10.14 12.62
CA ASP A 165 3.58 10.40 11.78
C ASP A 165 2.55 9.28 11.89
N VAL A 166 2.99 8.02 12.00
CA VAL A 166 2.11 6.87 12.26
C VAL A 166 1.41 7.02 13.61
N LEU A 167 2.15 7.36 14.66
CA LEU A 167 1.58 7.62 15.99
C LEU A 167 0.57 8.77 15.96
N ALA A 168 0.89 9.86 15.27
CA ALA A 168 -0.01 11.00 15.14
C ALA A 168 -1.28 10.67 14.32
N ASP A 169 -1.19 9.83 13.29
CA ASP A 169 -2.32 9.44 12.44
C ASP A 169 -3.23 8.38 13.08
N LYS A 170 -2.63 7.37 13.74
CA LYS A 170 -3.36 6.20 14.25
C LYS A 170 -3.56 6.17 15.75
N GLY A 171 -2.79 6.95 16.52
CA GLY A 171 -2.76 6.87 17.98
C GLY A 171 -2.06 5.61 18.50
N VAL A 172 -1.34 4.89 17.64
CA VAL A 172 -0.54 3.70 17.98
C VAL A 172 0.78 3.73 17.24
N ARG A 173 1.80 3.07 17.79
CA ARG A 173 3.13 3.00 17.14
C ARG A 173 3.11 2.02 15.95
N PRO A 174 4.09 2.08 15.02
CA PRO A 174 4.21 1.12 13.92
C PRO A 174 4.17 -0.34 14.36
N ASP A 175 4.85 -0.70 15.46
CA ASP A 175 4.89 -2.06 16.01
C ASP A 175 3.53 -2.55 16.56
N GLN A 176 2.56 -1.64 16.72
CA GLN A 176 1.22 -1.92 17.24
C GLN A 176 0.14 -1.90 16.14
N ILE A 177 0.49 -1.60 14.87
CA ILE A 177 -0.49 -1.45 13.78
C ILE A 177 -1.24 -2.77 13.52
N ILE A 178 -0.55 -3.91 13.60
CA ILE A 178 -1.16 -5.22 13.40
C ILE A 178 -2.26 -5.47 14.44
N ASP A 179 -1.93 -5.29 15.72
CA ASP A 179 -2.87 -5.47 16.83
C ASP A 179 -4.02 -4.47 16.76
N TYR A 180 -3.71 -3.23 16.39
CA TYR A 180 -4.71 -2.19 16.19
C TYR A 180 -5.74 -2.60 15.14
N LEU A 181 -5.29 -3.04 13.96
CA LEU A 181 -6.17 -3.50 12.88
C LEU A 181 -6.92 -4.79 13.23
N ALA A 182 -6.30 -5.70 14.00
CA ALA A 182 -6.98 -6.90 14.50
C ALA A 182 -8.14 -6.53 15.44
N LEU A 183 -7.98 -5.49 16.26
CA LEU A 183 -9.02 -4.99 17.17
C LEU A 183 -10.14 -4.25 16.43
N ILE A 184 -9.81 -3.34 15.51
CA ILE A 184 -10.82 -2.48 14.87
C ILE A 184 -11.41 -3.06 13.57
N GLY A 185 -10.77 -4.08 13.02
CA GLY A 185 -11.09 -4.64 11.72
C GLY A 185 -10.66 -3.78 10.54
N ASP A 186 -11.00 -4.26 9.36
CA ASP A 186 -10.78 -3.55 8.11
C ASP A 186 -11.95 -3.76 7.15
N ALA A 187 -12.82 -2.75 7.07
CA ALA A 187 -13.94 -2.76 6.14
C ALA A 187 -13.52 -2.88 4.66
N SER A 188 -12.34 -2.40 4.27
CA SER A 188 -11.86 -2.51 2.88
C SER A 188 -11.43 -3.92 2.49
N ASP A 189 -11.08 -4.73 3.49
CA ASP A 189 -10.69 -6.13 3.37
C ASP A 189 -11.76 -7.10 3.88
N ASN A 190 -12.93 -6.55 4.25
CA ASN A 190 -14.04 -7.27 4.85
C ASN A 190 -13.69 -8.00 6.17
N ILE A 191 -12.78 -7.43 6.96
CA ILE A 191 -12.37 -7.95 8.27
C ILE A 191 -13.21 -7.23 9.35
N PRO A 192 -14.01 -7.95 10.16
CA PRO A 192 -14.99 -7.32 11.06
C PRO A 192 -14.38 -6.66 12.31
N GLY A 193 -13.22 -7.13 12.78
CA GLY A 193 -12.65 -6.70 14.07
C GLY A 193 -13.43 -7.21 15.28
N VAL A 194 -13.15 -6.65 16.45
CA VAL A 194 -13.81 -6.99 17.72
C VAL A 194 -15.02 -6.07 17.94
N ALA A 195 -16.19 -6.67 18.16
CA ALA A 195 -17.43 -5.94 18.37
C ALA A 195 -17.32 -4.93 19.53
N GLY A 196 -17.65 -3.67 19.27
CA GLY A 196 -17.60 -2.59 20.26
C GLY A 196 -16.22 -1.94 20.43
N ILE A 197 -15.17 -2.45 19.78
CA ILE A 197 -13.83 -1.85 19.85
C ILE A 197 -13.59 -1.00 18.59
N GLY A 198 -13.73 0.32 18.75
CA GLY A 198 -13.35 1.28 17.72
C GLY A 198 -11.92 1.81 17.87
N PRO A 199 -11.46 2.68 16.94
CA PRO A 199 -10.13 3.30 16.94
C PRO A 199 -9.65 3.85 18.28
N LYS A 200 -10.53 4.58 19.00
CA LYS A 200 -10.19 5.18 20.30
C LYS A 200 -9.94 4.13 21.38
N THR A 201 -10.83 3.13 21.44
CA THR A 201 -10.74 2.05 22.42
C THR A 201 -9.51 1.19 22.15
N ALA A 202 -9.25 0.83 20.88
CA ALA A 202 -8.08 0.06 20.49
C ALA A 202 -6.77 0.79 20.85
N SER A 203 -6.66 2.08 20.54
CA SER A 203 -5.49 2.90 20.90
C SER A 203 -5.30 2.99 22.42
N ALA A 204 -6.38 3.17 23.20
CA ALA A 204 -6.29 3.17 24.65
C ALA A 204 -5.81 1.83 25.22
N LEU A 205 -6.39 0.71 24.75
CA LEU A 205 -5.98 -0.64 25.17
C LEU A 205 -4.52 -0.93 24.83
N LEU A 206 -4.07 -0.57 23.62
CA LEU A 206 -2.68 -0.78 23.21
C LEU A 206 -1.71 0.17 23.89
N SER A 207 -2.15 1.36 24.31
CA SER A 207 -1.34 2.24 25.15
C SER A 207 -1.16 1.71 26.57
N GLU A 208 -2.14 0.96 27.09
CA GLU A 208 -2.09 0.40 28.44
C GLU A 208 -1.38 -0.95 28.49
N TRP A 209 -1.66 -1.82 27.51
CA TRP A 209 -1.23 -3.22 27.52
C TRP A 209 -0.17 -3.53 26.47
N GLU A 210 0.25 -2.57 25.66
CA GLU A 210 1.27 -2.66 24.60
C GLU A 210 0.91 -3.52 23.39
N ASN A 211 0.32 -4.71 23.57
CA ASN A 211 0.00 -5.65 22.50
C ASN A 211 -1.25 -6.48 22.78
N LEU A 212 -1.72 -7.19 21.76
CA LEU A 212 -2.92 -8.02 21.82
C LEU A 212 -2.80 -9.14 22.84
N GLU A 213 -1.66 -9.83 22.96
CA GLU A 213 -1.47 -10.91 23.93
C GLU A 213 -1.66 -10.44 25.38
N ASN A 214 -1.16 -9.24 25.70
CA ASN A 214 -1.33 -8.66 27.02
C ASN A 214 -2.77 -8.22 27.28
N ILE A 215 -3.50 -7.72 26.28
CA ILE A 215 -4.94 -7.46 26.42
C ILE A 215 -5.68 -8.76 26.77
N TYR A 216 -5.38 -9.85 26.07
CA TYR A 216 -6.00 -11.16 26.33
C TYR A 216 -5.68 -11.72 27.72
N ARG A 217 -4.50 -11.40 28.28
CA ARG A 217 -4.13 -11.78 29.66
C ARG A 217 -4.88 -10.99 30.73
N ASN A 218 -5.53 -9.88 30.38
CA ASN A 218 -6.18 -8.95 31.32
C ASN A 218 -7.66 -8.70 30.94
N LEU A 219 -8.39 -9.76 30.56
CA LEU A 219 -9.82 -9.67 30.24
C LEU A 219 -10.74 -9.69 31.47
N GLU A 220 -10.20 -9.92 32.68
CA GLU A 220 -10.92 -10.02 33.95
C GLU A 220 -10.90 -8.72 34.76
#